data_AF-A0A917AX59-F1
#
_entry.id   AF-A0A917AX59-F1
#
_cell.length_a   1.000
_cell.length_b   1.000
_cell.length_c   1.000
_cell.angle_alpha   90.00
_cell.angle_beta   90.00
_cell.angle_gamma   90.00
#
_symmetry.space_group_name_H-M   'P 1'
#
loop_
_entity.id
_entity.type
_entity.pdbx_description
1 polymer ?
#
loop_
_entity_poly.entity_id
_entity_poly.type
_entity_poly.pdbx_seq_one_letter_code
_entity_poly.pdbx_strand_id
1 'polypeptide(L)'
;MDKSLNRISFIFGLLIGTFCVVYLTVFFLQHKFEKPWDAIWTSSLGFIGTIAGSCIGGLVAYRVALGQIHAQTQNEKTKQEKLQDRLSSRIKDELQNNKKFIEDLKELLREMENDFKELSVEISKENPEVLEGIIVITSQIETDLLLQLRSELFDIRYVNLHKRIEILDKINKNCENLQKQKVPAYIAITLKRLLELSGEYINLSHDE
;
A
#
# COMPACT_ATOMS: atom_id res chain seq x y z
N MET A 1 0.47 6.93 -26.78
CA MET A 1 1.59 7.43 -27.61
C MET A 1 1.44 6.78 -28.97
N ASP A 2 0.99 7.55 -29.95
CA ASP A 2 0.34 7.00 -31.13
C ASP A 2 1.29 6.22 -32.04
N LYS A 3 0.83 5.06 -32.50
CA LYS A 3 1.53 4.19 -33.46
C LYS A 3 1.98 4.94 -34.73
N SER A 4 1.34 6.06 -35.05
CA SER A 4 1.69 6.96 -36.16
C SER A 4 3.02 7.69 -35.92
N LEU A 5 3.26 8.22 -34.72
CA LEU A 5 4.48 8.95 -34.35
C LEU A 5 5.72 8.06 -34.42
N ASN A 6 5.60 6.79 -33.99
CA ASN A 6 6.68 5.80 -34.12
C ASN A 6 6.99 5.45 -35.57
N ARG A 7 5.98 5.37 -36.45
CA ARG A 7 6.20 5.09 -37.89
C ARG A 7 6.87 6.26 -38.60
N ILE A 8 6.45 7.49 -38.32
CA ILE A 8 7.04 8.69 -38.93
C ILE A 8 8.51 8.85 -38.50
N SER A 9 8.79 8.65 -37.21
CA SER A 9 10.17 8.74 -36.68
C SER A 9 11.08 7.66 -37.28
N PHE A 10 10.56 6.45 -37.48
CA PHE A 10 11.29 5.36 -38.14
C PHE A 10 11.59 5.65 -39.61
N ILE A 11 10.59 6.10 -40.38
CA ILE A 11 10.77 6.45 -41.81
C ILE A 11 11.75 7.61 -41.96
N PHE A 12 11.66 8.63 -41.10
CA PHE A 12 12.56 9.77 -41.12
C PHE A 12 14.00 9.38 -40.78
N GLY A 13 14.19 8.55 -39.76
CA GLY A 13 15.52 8.00 -39.41
C GLY A 13 16.11 7.15 -40.54
N LEU A 14 15.29 6.35 -41.23
CA LEU A 14 15.72 5.56 -42.38
C LEU A 14 16.12 6.45 -43.56
N LEU A 15 15.36 7.50 -43.87
CA LEU A 15 15.68 8.45 -44.94
C LEU A 15 16.98 9.22 -44.68
N ILE A 16 17.18 9.73 -43.45
CA ILE A 16 18.44 10.42 -43.08
C ILE A 16 19.61 9.45 -43.13
N GLY A 17 19.46 8.25 -42.57
CA GLY A 17 20.51 7.23 -42.59
C GLY A 17 20.91 6.85 -44.03
N THR A 18 19.92 6.67 -44.91
CA THR A 18 20.16 6.39 -46.34
C THR A 18 20.90 7.54 -47.01
N PHE A 19 20.46 8.79 -46.79
CA PHE A 19 21.09 9.97 -47.36
C PHE A 19 22.55 10.13 -46.91
N CYS A 20 22.83 9.94 -45.61
CA CYS A 20 24.19 10.00 -45.09
C CYS A 20 25.11 8.92 -45.69
N VAL A 21 24.62 7.68 -45.81
CA VAL A 21 25.39 6.56 -46.39
C VAL A 21 25.69 6.82 -47.88
N VAL A 22 24.70 7.23 -48.66
CA VAL A 22 24.89 7.57 -50.08
C VAL A 22 25.85 8.76 -50.22
N TYR A 23 25.67 9.81 -49.42
CA TYR A 23 26.53 10.99 -49.44
C TYR A 23 28.00 10.64 -49.15
N LEU A 24 28.25 9.86 -48.09
CA LEU A 24 29.59 9.41 -47.74
C LEU A 24 30.19 8.52 -48.83
N THR A 25 29.41 7.61 -49.40
CA THR A 25 29.92 6.67 -50.40
C THR A 25 30.21 7.34 -51.73
N VAL A 26 29.41 8.32 -52.15
CA VAL A 26 29.66 9.10 -53.36
C VAL A 26 30.82 10.08 -53.16
N PHE A 27 30.87 10.85 -52.08
CA PHE A 27 31.89 11.89 -51.91
C PHE A 27 33.26 11.38 -51.45
N PHE A 28 33.34 10.34 -50.60
CA PHE A 28 34.63 9.86 -50.08
C PHE A 28 35.23 8.69 -50.86
N LEU A 29 34.42 7.91 -51.58
CA LEU A 29 34.88 6.68 -52.25
C LEU A 29 34.89 6.77 -53.78
N GLN A 30 34.43 7.87 -54.39
CA GLN A 30 34.40 8.07 -55.85
C GLN A 30 35.73 7.75 -56.56
N HIS A 31 36.88 8.02 -55.93
CA HIS A 31 38.19 7.80 -56.55
C HIS A 31 38.74 6.37 -56.44
N LYS A 32 38.05 5.47 -55.73
CA LYS A 32 38.50 4.07 -55.51
C LYS A 32 37.79 3.04 -56.39
N PHE A 33 36.79 3.43 -57.18
CA PHE A 33 36.02 2.52 -58.03
C PHE A 33 36.17 2.89 -59.50
N GLU A 34 36.71 1.96 -60.30
CA GLU A 34 36.92 2.16 -61.74
C GLU A 34 35.62 2.11 -62.56
N LYS A 35 34.55 1.47 -62.03
CA LYS A 35 33.24 1.40 -62.68
C LYS A 35 32.13 1.84 -61.70
N PRO A 36 31.20 2.72 -62.12
CA PRO A 36 30.15 3.24 -61.26
C PRO A 36 29.19 2.15 -60.72
N TRP A 37 29.11 1.01 -61.40
CA TRP A 37 28.26 -0.11 -60.99
C TRP A 37 28.75 -0.81 -59.71
N ASP A 38 30.07 -0.90 -59.50
CA ASP A 38 30.64 -1.55 -58.31
C ASP A 38 30.42 -0.70 -57.05
N ALA A 39 30.42 0.63 -57.21
CA ALA A 39 30.07 1.57 -56.15
C ALA A 39 28.59 1.45 -55.76
N ILE A 40 27.68 1.31 -56.73
CA ILE A 40 26.24 1.11 -56.49
C ILE A 40 25.98 -0.22 -55.76
N TRP A 41 26.64 -1.30 -56.19
CA TRP A 41 26.48 -2.61 -55.57
C TRP A 41 27.02 -2.66 -54.14
N THR A 42 28.21 -2.08 -53.92
CA THR A 42 28.83 -1.98 -52.58
C THR A 42 28.02 -1.10 -51.64
N SER A 43 27.49 0.03 -52.13
CA SER A 43 26.59 0.90 -51.37
C SER A 43 25.29 0.20 -50.98
N SER A 44 24.73 -0.59 -51.90
CA SER A 44 23.46 -1.32 -51.67
C SER A 44 23.64 -2.43 -50.64
N LEU A 45 24.74 -3.19 -50.73
CA LEU A 45 25.10 -4.20 -49.72
C LEU A 45 25.39 -3.57 -48.36
N GLY A 46 26.11 -2.44 -48.33
CA GLY A 46 26.36 -1.66 -47.12
C GLY A 46 25.08 -1.12 -46.48
N PHE A 47 24.13 -0.66 -47.30
CA PHE A 47 22.82 -0.18 -46.85
C PHE A 47 21.97 -1.30 -46.24
N ILE A 48 21.86 -2.44 -46.92
CA ILE A 48 21.14 -3.63 -46.41
C ILE A 48 21.81 -4.13 -45.12
N GLY A 49 23.15 -4.19 -45.08
CA GLY A 49 23.90 -4.56 -43.88
C GLY A 49 23.66 -3.60 -42.71
N THR A 50 23.56 -2.31 -42.97
CA THR A 50 23.28 -1.28 -41.94
C THR A 50 21.84 -1.36 -41.42
N ILE A 51 20.85 -1.59 -42.30
CA ILE A 51 19.46 -1.81 -41.87
C ILE A 51 19.34 -3.09 -41.06
N ALA A 52 19.91 -4.21 -41.55
CA ALA A 52 19.87 -5.49 -40.85
C ALA A 52 20.54 -5.38 -39.47
N GLY A 53 21.73 -4.76 -39.40
CA GLY A 53 22.44 -4.50 -38.15
C GLY A 53 21.66 -3.61 -37.20
N SER A 54 21.03 -2.54 -37.70
CA SER A 54 20.21 -1.62 -36.89
C SER A 54 18.94 -2.28 -36.35
N CYS A 55 18.28 -3.12 -37.17
CA CYS A 55 17.13 -3.91 -36.74
C CYS A 55 17.51 -4.93 -35.66
N ILE A 56 18.63 -5.63 -35.82
CA ILE A 56 19.13 -6.60 -34.83
C ILE A 56 19.52 -5.87 -33.53
N GLY A 57 20.29 -4.79 -33.63
CA GLY A 57 20.69 -3.97 -32.48
C GLY A 57 19.48 -3.37 -31.75
N GLY A 58 18.49 -2.88 -32.50
CA GLY A 58 17.23 -2.37 -31.95
C GLY A 58 16.41 -3.45 -31.25
N LEU A 59 16.32 -4.66 -31.81
CA LEU A 59 15.64 -5.79 -31.18
C LEU A 59 16.32 -6.21 -29.87
N VAL A 60 17.66 -6.26 -29.84
CA VAL A 60 18.43 -6.59 -28.64
C VAL A 60 18.23 -5.50 -27.57
N ALA A 61 18.37 -4.22 -27.93
CA ALA A 61 18.15 -3.10 -27.01
C ALA A 61 16.72 -3.09 -26.44
N TYR A 62 15.72 -3.38 -27.27
CA TYR A 62 14.34 -3.50 -26.83
C TYR A 62 14.15 -4.64 -25.82
N ARG A 63 14.75 -5.82 -26.06
CA ARG A 63 14.68 -6.93 -25.10
C ARG A 63 15.37 -6.62 -23.78
N VAL A 64 16.51 -5.94 -23.82
CA VAL A 64 17.21 -5.49 -22.60
C VAL A 64 16.37 -4.48 -21.83
N ALA A 65 15.77 -3.50 -22.51
CA ALA A 65 14.89 -2.50 -21.89
C ALA A 65 13.66 -3.16 -21.26
N LEU A 66 13.02 -4.12 -21.94
CA LEU A 66 11.92 -4.89 -21.36
C LEU A 66 12.35 -5.67 -20.10
N GLY A 67 13.53 -6.30 -20.14
CA GLY A 67 14.09 -7.00 -18.99
C GLY A 67 14.32 -6.07 -17.80
N GLN A 68 14.85 -4.87 -18.04
CA GLN A 68 15.06 -3.85 -17.01
C GLN A 68 13.74 -3.36 -16.41
N ILE A 69 12.73 -3.07 -17.25
CA ILE A 69 11.40 -2.66 -16.78
C ILE A 69 10.79 -3.76 -15.91
N HIS A 70 10.84 -5.02 -16.35
CA HIS A 70 10.28 -6.13 -15.58
C HIS A 70 10.99 -6.31 -14.24
N ALA A 71 12.32 -6.25 -14.23
CA ALA A 71 13.11 -6.33 -12.99
C ALA A 71 12.80 -5.17 -12.04
N GLN A 72 12.64 -3.95 -12.57
CA GLN A 72 12.26 -2.79 -11.77
C GLN A 72 10.87 -2.95 -11.16
N THR A 73 9.87 -3.32 -11.96
CA THR A 73 8.51 -3.57 -11.46
C THR A 73 8.48 -4.65 -10.39
N GLN A 74 9.23 -5.73 -10.58
CA GLN A 74 9.30 -6.81 -9.58
C GLN A 74 9.98 -6.35 -8.29
N ASN A 75 11.05 -5.56 -8.39
CA ASN A 75 11.71 -5.00 -7.21
C ASN A 75 10.79 -4.03 -6.44
N GLU A 76 10.02 -3.19 -7.15
CA GLU A 76 9.02 -2.31 -6.53
C GLU A 76 7.94 -3.09 -5.79
N LYS A 77 7.40 -4.16 -6.40
CA LYS A 77 6.44 -5.05 -5.74
C LYS A 77 7.02 -5.67 -4.47
N THR A 78 8.22 -6.24 -4.52
CA THR A 78 8.87 -6.84 -3.34
C THR A 78 9.17 -5.80 -2.25
N LYS A 79 9.53 -4.56 -2.62
CA LYS A 79 9.70 -3.46 -1.65
C LYS A 79 8.38 -3.11 -0.98
N GLN A 80 7.30 -3.04 -1.74
CA GLN A 80 5.97 -2.75 -1.23
C GLN A 80 5.47 -3.85 -0.29
N GLU A 81 5.64 -5.13 -0.65
CA GLU A 81 5.32 -6.27 0.22
C GLU A 81 6.08 -6.19 1.55
N LYS A 82 7.40 -5.97 1.50
CA LYS A 82 8.22 -5.81 2.71
C LYS A 82 7.77 -4.63 3.58
N LEU A 83 7.31 -3.54 2.98
CA LEU A 83 6.78 -2.39 3.71
C LEU A 83 5.46 -2.75 4.42
N GLN A 84 4.55 -3.41 3.70
CA GLN A 84 3.27 -3.88 4.25
C GLN A 84 3.49 -4.87 5.39
N ASP A 85 4.44 -5.81 5.26
CA ASP A 85 4.77 -6.75 6.32
C ASP A 85 5.32 -6.05 7.57
N ARG A 86 6.20 -5.05 7.40
CA ARG A 86 6.69 -4.23 8.52
C ARG A 86 5.60 -3.44 9.20
N LEU A 87 4.71 -2.81 8.43
CA LEU A 87 3.54 -2.10 8.97
C LEU A 87 2.65 -3.05 9.76
N SER A 88 2.38 -4.24 9.22
CA SER A 88 1.57 -5.26 9.88
C SER A 88 2.19 -5.74 11.19
N SER A 89 3.51 -5.93 11.24
CA SER A 89 4.23 -6.31 12.45
C SER A 89 4.10 -5.22 13.51
N ARG A 90 4.32 -3.96 13.14
CA ARG A 90 4.20 -2.83 14.06
C ARG A 90 2.78 -2.71 14.61
N ILE A 91 1.76 -2.86 13.76
CA ILE A 91 0.36 -2.88 14.18
C ILE A 91 0.10 -4.02 15.16
N LYS A 92 0.62 -5.23 14.90
CA LYS A 92 0.47 -6.37 15.79
C LYS A 92 1.09 -6.12 17.17
N ASP A 93 2.27 -5.52 17.20
CA ASP A 93 2.95 -5.18 18.46
C ASP A 93 2.12 -4.18 19.28
N GLU A 94 1.60 -3.12 18.65
CA GLU A 94 0.75 -2.15 19.35
C GLU A 94 -0.61 -2.73 19.78
N LEU A 95 -1.22 -3.59 18.96
CA LEU A 95 -2.43 -4.32 19.35
C LEU A 95 -2.15 -5.23 20.55
N GLN A 96 -0.98 -5.86 20.61
CA GLN A 96 -0.59 -6.71 21.73
C GLN A 96 -0.37 -5.90 23.01
N ASN A 97 0.20 -4.69 22.92
CA ASN A 97 0.33 -3.77 24.05
C ASN A 97 -1.06 -3.40 24.61
N ASN A 98 -2.01 -3.12 23.73
CA ASN A 98 -3.38 -2.78 24.12
C ASN A 98 -4.17 -3.96 24.72
N LYS A 99 -3.81 -5.20 24.40
CA LYS A 99 -4.55 -6.40 24.80
C LYS A 99 -4.79 -6.48 26.30
N LYS A 100 -3.77 -6.22 27.11
CA LYS A 100 -3.86 -6.28 28.57
C LYS A 100 -4.92 -5.31 29.11
N PHE A 101 -4.91 -4.07 28.64
CA PHE A 101 -5.87 -3.06 29.09
C PHE A 101 -7.32 -3.40 28.68
N ILE A 102 -7.50 -4.07 27.55
CA ILE A 102 -8.83 -4.56 27.12
C ILE A 102 -9.29 -5.75 27.97
N GLU A 103 -8.37 -6.63 28.38
CA GLU A 103 -8.64 -7.71 29.32
C GLU A 103 -9.06 -7.15 30.68
N ASP A 104 -8.30 -6.20 31.22
CA ASP A 104 -8.61 -5.51 32.48
C ASP A 104 -9.98 -4.79 32.41
N LEU A 105 -10.27 -4.10 31.29
CA LEU A 105 -11.58 -3.46 31.06
C LEU A 105 -12.72 -4.48 31.04
N LYS A 106 -12.53 -5.61 30.36
CA LYS A 106 -13.55 -6.66 30.28
C LYS A 106 -13.81 -7.27 31.65
N GLU A 107 -12.77 -7.53 32.43
CA GLU A 107 -12.90 -8.09 33.77
C GLU A 107 -13.68 -7.14 34.68
N LEU A 108 -13.29 -5.85 34.73
CA LEU A 108 -14.02 -4.81 35.47
C LEU A 108 -15.50 -4.75 35.07
N LEU A 109 -15.80 -4.67 33.76
CA LEU A 109 -17.18 -4.60 33.29
C LEU A 109 -17.98 -5.88 33.58
N ARG A 110 -17.32 -7.04 33.61
CA ARG A 110 -17.96 -8.32 33.89
C ARG A 110 -18.31 -8.47 35.36
N GLU A 111 -17.45 -8.02 36.27
CA GLU A 111 -17.75 -7.99 37.71
C GLU A 111 -19.00 -7.14 38.01
N MET A 112 -19.20 -6.09 37.22
CA MET A 112 -20.28 -5.11 37.37
C MET A 112 -21.52 -5.42 36.52
N GLU A 113 -21.51 -6.50 35.72
CA GLU A 113 -22.52 -6.78 34.68
C GLU A 113 -23.96 -6.84 35.24
N ASN A 114 -24.12 -7.42 36.43
CA ASN A 114 -25.43 -7.58 37.07
C ASN A 114 -26.00 -6.24 37.57
N ASP A 115 -25.14 -5.26 37.83
CA ASP A 115 -25.47 -4.00 38.50
C ASP A 115 -25.51 -2.80 37.53
N PHE A 116 -25.33 -3.01 36.22
CA PHE A 116 -25.30 -1.93 35.22
C PHE A 116 -26.49 -0.97 35.31
N LYS A 117 -27.69 -1.45 35.69
CA LYS A 117 -28.85 -0.57 35.87
C LYS A 117 -28.67 0.38 37.05
N GLU A 118 -28.21 -0.12 38.19
CA GLU A 118 -27.99 0.69 39.39
C GLU A 118 -26.82 1.66 39.18
N LEU A 119 -25.71 1.15 38.66
CA LEU A 119 -24.54 1.93 38.28
C LEU A 119 -24.88 3.06 37.30
N SER A 120 -25.75 2.81 36.32
CA SER A 120 -26.16 3.84 35.38
C SER A 120 -26.90 5.01 36.03
N VAL A 121 -27.63 4.74 37.12
CA VAL A 121 -28.31 5.78 37.92
C VAL A 121 -27.27 6.54 38.74
N GLU A 122 -26.27 5.86 39.30
CA GLU A 122 -25.20 6.52 40.06
C GLU A 122 -24.31 7.41 39.19
N ILE A 123 -23.88 6.91 38.02
CA ILE A 123 -23.08 7.68 37.05
C ILE A 123 -23.89 8.90 36.57
N SER A 124 -25.20 8.75 36.34
CA SER A 124 -26.06 9.89 35.94
C SER A 124 -26.16 10.99 37.01
N LYS A 125 -25.91 10.64 38.27
CA LYS A 125 -25.89 11.56 39.42
C LYS A 125 -24.48 12.10 39.71
N GLU A 126 -23.55 11.93 38.78
CA GLU A 126 -22.16 12.41 38.87
C GLU A 126 -21.35 11.74 40.01
N ASN A 127 -21.71 10.52 40.43
CA ASN A 127 -20.84 9.71 41.31
C ASN A 127 -19.70 9.07 40.49
N PRO A 128 -18.45 9.53 40.62
CA PRO A 128 -17.42 9.28 39.61
C PRO A 128 -16.62 7.99 39.82
N GLU A 129 -16.66 7.33 40.97
CA GLU A 129 -15.72 6.23 41.31
C GLU A 129 -15.65 5.14 40.24
N VAL A 130 -16.79 4.70 39.74
CA VAL A 130 -16.88 3.64 38.72
C VAL A 130 -16.47 4.14 37.34
N LEU A 131 -16.85 5.37 37.01
CA LEU A 131 -16.48 6.01 35.76
C LEU A 131 -14.96 6.25 35.72
N GLU A 132 -14.35 6.59 36.85
CA GLU A 132 -12.92 6.83 37.00
C GLU A 132 -12.11 5.57 36.69
N GLY A 133 -12.52 4.40 37.19
CA GLY A 133 -11.88 3.12 36.86
C GLY A 133 -11.88 2.82 35.34
N ILE A 134 -13.03 3.00 34.68
CA ILE A 134 -13.15 2.83 33.22
C ILE A 134 -12.27 3.85 32.48
N ILE A 135 -12.28 5.12 32.90
CA ILE A 135 -11.45 6.18 32.30
C ILE A 135 -9.96 5.87 32.44
N VAL A 136 -9.51 5.47 33.62
CA VAL A 136 -8.10 5.17 33.89
C VAL A 136 -7.62 4.04 32.98
N ILE A 137 -8.35 2.93 32.91
CA ILE A 137 -7.98 1.79 32.04
C ILE A 137 -7.98 2.22 30.57
N THR A 138 -9.01 2.94 30.14
CA THR A 138 -9.18 3.30 28.73
C THR A 138 -8.19 4.37 28.25
N SER A 139 -7.72 5.24 29.15
CA SER A 139 -6.66 6.22 28.86
C SER A 139 -5.32 5.58 28.49
N GLN A 140 -5.11 4.32 28.87
CA GLN A 140 -3.90 3.55 28.53
C GLN A 140 -4.02 2.86 27.16
N ILE A 141 -5.21 2.86 26.54
CA ILE A 141 -5.43 2.24 25.23
C ILE A 141 -5.02 3.25 24.15
N GLU A 142 -3.91 2.97 23.47
CA GLU A 142 -3.42 3.83 22.40
C GLU A 142 -4.08 3.48 21.06
N THR A 143 -5.01 4.32 20.59
CA THR A 143 -5.71 4.10 19.30
C THR A 143 -5.23 4.96 18.14
N ASP A 144 -4.64 6.13 18.42
CA ASP A 144 -4.32 7.12 17.39
C ASP A 144 -3.24 6.65 16.41
N LEU A 145 -2.16 6.08 16.95
CA LEU A 145 -1.10 5.49 16.14
C LEU A 145 -1.64 4.32 15.29
N LEU A 146 -2.48 3.47 15.88
CA LEU A 146 -3.09 2.34 15.17
C LEU A 146 -3.96 2.81 13.99
N LEU A 147 -4.75 3.87 14.16
CA LEU A 147 -5.57 4.44 13.09
C LEU A 147 -4.73 5.06 11.97
N GLN A 148 -3.61 5.71 12.30
CA GLN A 148 -2.67 6.22 11.31
C GLN A 148 -2.04 5.08 10.51
N LEU A 149 -1.48 4.08 11.19
CA LEU A 149 -0.86 2.91 10.55
C LEU A 149 -1.87 2.12 9.71
N ARG A 150 -3.14 2.03 10.16
CA ARG A 150 -4.24 1.41 9.42
C ARG A 150 -4.42 2.03 8.04
N SER A 151 -4.28 3.35 7.91
CA SER A 151 -4.49 4.06 6.65
C SER A 151 -3.44 3.73 5.58
N GLU A 152 -2.28 3.23 6.01
CA GLU A 152 -1.16 2.85 5.13
C GLU A 152 -1.15 1.35 4.79
N LEU A 153 -2.01 0.56 5.44
CA LEU A 153 -2.18 -0.87 5.23
C LEU A 153 -3.40 -1.10 4.31
N PHE A 154 -3.21 -1.65 3.11
CA PHE A 154 -4.29 -1.69 2.09
C PHE A 154 -4.48 -3.05 1.42
N ASP A 155 -3.83 -4.10 1.92
CA ASP A 155 -3.99 -5.47 1.42
C ASP A 155 -5.07 -6.23 2.22
N ILE A 156 -5.92 -6.97 1.51
CA ILE A 156 -6.99 -7.81 2.08
C ILE A 156 -6.47 -8.85 3.08
N ARG A 157 -5.21 -9.28 2.92
CA ARG A 157 -4.56 -10.21 3.85
C ARG A 157 -4.53 -9.71 5.29
N TYR A 158 -4.64 -8.40 5.51
CA TYR A 158 -4.63 -7.79 6.84
C TYR A 158 -6.03 -7.41 7.37
N VAL A 159 -7.10 -7.98 6.79
CA VAL A 159 -8.49 -7.69 7.20
C VAL A 159 -8.73 -7.87 8.70
N ASN A 160 -8.12 -8.88 9.32
CA ASN A 160 -8.24 -9.13 10.77
C ASN A 160 -7.63 -8.00 11.59
N LEU A 161 -6.46 -7.47 11.18
CA LEU A 161 -5.84 -6.32 11.82
C LEU A 161 -6.74 -5.08 11.70
N HIS A 162 -7.30 -4.82 10.52
CA HIS A 162 -8.24 -3.72 10.32
C HIS A 162 -9.46 -3.84 11.25
N LYS A 163 -10.01 -5.05 11.39
CA LYS A 163 -11.16 -5.31 12.27
C LYS A 163 -10.81 -5.07 13.74
N ARG A 164 -9.65 -5.54 14.21
CA ARG A 164 -9.17 -5.33 15.58
C ARG A 164 -8.99 -3.85 15.90
N ILE A 165 -8.39 -3.08 14.99
CA ILE A 165 -8.24 -1.62 15.13
C ILE A 165 -9.61 -0.93 15.17
N GLU A 166 -10.57 -1.34 14.33
CA GLU A 166 -11.91 -0.80 14.33
C GLU A 166 -12.65 -1.05 15.65
N ILE A 167 -12.48 -2.22 16.25
CA ILE A 167 -13.09 -2.54 17.56
C ILE A 167 -12.48 -1.67 18.65
N LEU A 168 -11.16 -1.47 18.67
CA LEU A 168 -10.51 -0.56 19.63
C LEU A 168 -11.02 0.87 19.49
N ASP A 169 -11.14 1.38 18.27
CA ASP A 169 -11.71 2.71 18.01
C ASP A 169 -13.16 2.82 18.51
N LYS A 170 -13.97 1.76 18.34
CA LYS A 170 -15.33 1.70 18.90
C LYS A 170 -15.33 1.69 20.42
N ILE A 171 -14.40 0.97 21.06
CA ILE A 171 -14.26 0.97 22.53
C ILE A 171 -13.95 2.38 23.00
N ASN A 172 -12.92 3.03 22.43
CA ASN A 172 -12.51 4.39 22.81
C ASN A 172 -13.67 5.40 22.66
N LYS A 173 -14.38 5.38 21.53
CA LYS A 173 -15.58 6.22 21.31
C LYS A 173 -16.70 5.96 22.31
N ASN A 174 -16.94 4.72 22.70
CA ASN A 174 -17.97 4.39 23.69
C ASN A 174 -17.56 4.88 25.09
N CYS A 175 -16.28 4.80 25.44
CA CYS A 175 -15.75 5.36 26.68
C CYS A 175 -15.88 6.89 26.73
N GLU A 176 -15.53 7.59 25.66
CA GLU A 176 -15.76 9.04 25.57
C GLU A 176 -17.25 9.41 25.66
N ASN A 177 -18.13 8.61 25.08
CA ASN A 177 -19.57 8.83 25.17
C ASN A 177 -20.08 8.63 26.60
N LEU A 178 -19.59 7.61 27.30
CA LEU A 178 -19.95 7.32 28.69
C LEU A 178 -19.69 8.53 29.59
N GLN A 179 -18.59 9.25 29.38
CA GLN A 179 -18.24 10.47 30.12
C GLN A 179 -19.23 11.63 29.89
N LYS A 180 -19.88 11.66 28.72
CA LYS A 180 -20.75 12.77 28.29
C LYS A 180 -22.24 12.47 28.55
N GLN A 181 -22.60 11.20 28.67
CA GLN A 181 -23.99 10.77 28.83
C GLN A 181 -24.51 11.04 30.25
N LYS A 182 -25.73 11.57 30.33
CA LYS A 182 -26.43 11.81 31.61
C LYS A 182 -27.70 10.98 31.78
N VAL A 183 -28.05 10.17 30.78
CA VAL A 183 -29.29 9.39 30.77
C VAL A 183 -28.97 7.94 31.17
N PRO A 184 -29.50 7.42 32.30
CA PRO A 184 -29.20 6.07 32.80
C PRO A 184 -29.39 4.97 31.76
N ALA A 185 -30.48 5.03 30.98
CA ALA A 185 -30.75 4.04 29.94
C ALA A 185 -29.64 3.99 28.88
N TYR A 186 -29.08 5.12 28.48
CA TYR A 186 -27.99 5.18 27.49
C TYR A 186 -26.67 4.72 28.09
N ILE A 187 -26.39 5.10 29.35
CA ILE A 187 -25.21 4.66 30.10
C ILE A 187 -25.20 3.14 30.22
N ALA A 188 -26.31 2.51 30.62
CA ALA A 188 -26.42 1.06 30.73
C ALA A 188 -26.21 0.35 29.38
N ILE A 189 -26.74 0.91 28.28
CA ILE A 189 -26.51 0.40 26.92
C ILE A 189 -25.02 0.50 26.57
N THR A 190 -24.37 1.62 26.86
CA THR A 190 -22.95 1.83 26.57
C THR A 190 -22.06 0.89 27.40
N LEU A 191 -22.33 0.68 28.69
CA LEU A 191 -21.61 -0.30 29.52
C LEU A 191 -21.71 -1.72 28.97
N LYS A 192 -22.92 -2.15 28.61
CA LYS A 192 -23.14 -3.45 27.96
C LYS A 192 -22.38 -3.55 26.63
N ARG A 193 -22.41 -2.48 25.84
CA ARG A 193 -21.71 -2.43 24.55
C ARG A 193 -20.21 -2.52 24.71
N LEU A 194 -19.63 -1.87 25.72
CA LEU A 194 -18.21 -1.95 26.04
C LEU A 194 -17.81 -3.38 26.42
N LEU A 195 -18.63 -4.08 27.20
CA LEU A 195 -18.39 -5.47 27.56
C LEU A 195 -18.39 -6.38 26.32
N GLU A 196 -19.38 -6.23 25.45
CA GLU A 196 -19.48 -6.97 24.17
C GLU A 196 -18.27 -6.73 23.27
N LEU A 197 -17.89 -5.47 23.06
CA LEU A 197 -16.76 -5.09 22.19
C LEU A 197 -15.43 -5.59 22.74
N SER A 198 -15.22 -5.51 24.06
CA SER A 198 -14.01 -6.03 24.71
C SER A 198 -13.92 -7.55 24.58
N GLY A 199 -15.06 -8.24 24.66
CA GLY A 199 -15.18 -9.66 24.36
C GLY A 199 -14.83 -10.00 22.90
N GLU A 200 -15.39 -9.26 21.94
CA GLU A 200 -15.11 -9.46 20.52
C GLU A 200 -13.60 -9.26 20.21
N TYR A 201 -12.99 -8.23 20.79
CA TYR A 201 -11.56 -7.95 20.62
C TYR A 201 -10.68 -9.12 21.08
N ILE A 202 -10.95 -9.67 22.27
CA ILE A 202 -10.15 -10.77 22.84
C ILE A 202 -10.31 -12.04 22.01
N ASN A 203 -11.52 -12.36 21.56
CA ASN A 203 -11.76 -13.54 20.72
C ASN A 203 -10.98 -13.46 19.40
N LEU A 204 -10.99 -12.28 18.73
CA LEU A 204 -10.20 -12.05 17.52
C LEU A 204 -8.68 -12.11 17.74
N SER A 205 -8.24 -12.00 19.00
CA SER A 205 -6.84 -12.11 19.40
C SER A 205 -6.43 -13.55 19.75
N HIS A 206 -7.34 -14.52 19.66
CA HIS A 206 -7.06 -15.96 19.82
C HIS A 206 -7.06 -16.74 18.49
N ASP A 207 -7.62 -16.15 17.43
CA ASP A 207 -7.72 -16.76 16.09
C ASP A 207 -6.49 -16.50 15.19
N GLU A 208 -5.40 -15.94 15.73
CA GLU A 208 -4.10 -15.71 15.05
C GLU A 208 -2.97 -16.54 15.68
#